data_AF-A0A841Z060-F1
#
_entry.id   AF-A0A841Z060-F1
#
_cell.length_a   1.000
_cell.length_b   1.000
_cell.length_c   1.000
_cell.angle_alpha   90.00
_cell.angle_beta   90.00
_cell.angle_gamma   90.00
#
_symmetry.space_group_name_H-M   'P 1'
#
loop_
_entity.id
_entity.type
_entity.pdbx_description
1 polymer ?
#
loop_
_entity_poly.entity_id
_entity_poly.type
_entity_poly.pdbx_seq_one_letter_code
_entity_poly.pdbx_strand_id
1 'polypeptide(L)'
;MKKQVSGCIMLFLGATLLPNFSSFLYSWALNGSDFEPNWILWATLSLTILLFLFGILSLLEKTILLANLLVLLSYSVFQSWMLWQNQLEPWIKNGELGLIDYSRLITLLVALIGIAYLFIKTPEKTAILPTDWQKKWRWAGVFFAILGLGVSITLAVIVLSGEEFFFTTPFDAYLGIGIAFFFLLAIVFGFRKPNAFITAPLLGLSFNFFTEYLWLEQLLRKIGSQIGSQIGQDENTVVALKLIIGTLGIFASLFLIIATQKKKFDA
;
A
#
# COMPACT_ATOMS: atom_id res chain seq x y z
N MET A 1 -5.12 22.95 2.24
CA MET A 1 -4.57 22.04 1.19
C MET A 1 -3.32 21.24 1.63
N LYS A 2 -2.28 21.85 2.22
CA LYS A 2 -1.04 21.12 2.61
C LYS A 2 -1.29 19.94 3.56
N LYS A 3 -2.10 20.16 4.61
CA LYS A 3 -2.44 19.12 5.61
C LYS A 3 -3.20 17.95 4.98
N GLN A 4 -4.10 18.21 4.05
CA GLN A 4 -4.89 17.17 3.38
C GLN A 4 -4.02 16.25 2.51
N VAL A 5 -3.10 16.81 1.72
CA VAL A 5 -2.15 16.01 0.93
C VAL A 5 -1.21 15.22 1.83
N SER A 6 -0.68 15.84 2.88
CA SER A 6 0.11 15.15 3.91
C SER A 6 -0.67 14.01 4.56
N GLY A 7 -1.96 14.22 4.83
CA GLY A 7 -2.85 13.19 5.38
C GLY A 7 -3.02 12.01 4.43
N CYS A 8 -3.27 12.27 3.14
CA CYS A 8 -3.33 11.21 2.11
C CYS A 8 -2.02 10.42 2.02
N ILE A 9 -0.88 11.11 2.02
CA ILE A 9 0.45 10.46 1.97
C ILE A 9 0.64 9.57 3.20
N MET A 10 0.33 10.06 4.40
CA MET A 10 0.46 9.26 5.62
C MET A 10 -0.45 8.04 5.62
N LEU A 11 -1.71 8.17 5.17
CA LEU A 11 -2.62 7.03 5.05
C LEU A 11 -2.12 6.01 4.03
N PHE A 12 -1.59 6.47 2.89
CA PHE A 12 -0.96 5.61 1.90
C PHE A 12 0.22 4.85 2.50
N LEU A 13 1.17 5.55 3.13
CA LEU A 13 2.35 4.95 3.76
C LEU A 13 1.96 3.99 4.90
N GLY A 14 0.95 4.34 5.71
CA GLY A 14 0.43 3.47 6.76
C GLY A 14 -0.15 2.19 6.18
N ALA A 15 -0.92 2.28 5.09
CA ALA A 15 -1.45 1.12 4.39
C ALA A 15 -0.36 0.25 3.76
N THR A 16 0.75 0.84 3.30
CA THR A 16 1.89 0.04 2.81
C THR A 16 2.54 -0.81 3.90
N LEU A 17 2.44 -0.42 5.18
CA LEU A 17 2.95 -1.21 6.30
C LEU A 17 1.96 -2.28 6.80
N LEU A 18 0.67 -2.21 6.41
CA LEU A 18 -0.35 -3.14 6.92
C LEU A 18 -0.03 -4.61 6.66
N PRO A 19 0.47 -5.04 5.48
CA PRO A 19 0.83 -6.45 5.29
C PRO A 19 1.92 -6.92 6.23
N ASN A 20 2.95 -6.10 6.49
CA ASN A 20 4.01 -6.44 7.44
C ASN A 20 3.45 -6.53 8.86
N PHE A 21 2.63 -5.56 9.26
CA PHE A 21 1.96 -5.57 10.56
C PHE A 21 1.04 -6.80 10.74
N SER A 22 0.21 -7.09 9.74
CA SER A 22 -0.71 -8.23 9.74
C SER A 22 0.03 -9.57 9.70
N SER A 23 1.15 -9.65 9.00
CA SER A 23 2.00 -10.84 8.95
C SER A 23 2.58 -11.13 10.32
N PHE A 24 3.05 -10.10 11.04
CA PHE A 24 3.51 -10.24 12.42
C PHE A 24 2.40 -10.71 13.37
N LEU A 25 1.20 -10.15 13.27
CA LEU A 25 0.06 -10.60 14.08
C LEU A 25 -0.32 -12.04 13.77
N TYR A 26 -0.25 -12.44 12.50
CA TYR A 26 -0.50 -13.81 12.07
C TYR A 26 0.55 -14.78 12.65
N SER A 27 1.84 -14.46 12.54
CA SER A 27 2.92 -15.27 13.13
C SER A 27 2.85 -15.34 14.65
N TRP A 28 2.48 -14.25 15.32
CA TRP A 28 2.26 -14.24 16.77
C TRP A 28 1.09 -15.13 17.17
N ALA A 29 -0.01 -15.09 16.42
CA ALA A 29 -1.18 -15.94 16.67
C ALA A 29 -0.89 -17.44 16.46
N LEU A 30 0.02 -17.78 15.53
CA LEU A 30 0.44 -19.16 15.29
C LEU A 30 1.44 -19.69 16.32
N ASN A 31 2.42 -18.87 16.69
CA ASN A 31 3.56 -19.31 17.51
C ASN A 31 3.38 -19.06 19.02
N GLY A 32 2.39 -18.27 19.42
CA GLY A 32 2.02 -18.08 20.83
C GLY A 32 3.19 -17.65 21.71
N SER A 33 3.57 -18.51 22.66
CA SER A 33 4.66 -18.29 23.63
C SER A 33 6.05 -18.26 23.02
N ASP A 34 6.23 -18.88 21.85
CA ASP A 34 7.54 -19.07 21.22
C ASP A 34 7.86 -17.94 20.23
N PHE A 35 6.97 -16.96 20.13
CA PHE A 35 7.17 -15.79 19.28
C PHE A 35 8.18 -14.83 19.91
N GLU A 36 9.34 -14.65 19.26
CA GLU A 36 10.36 -13.69 19.68
C GLU A 36 10.14 -12.32 19.02
N PRO A 37 9.67 -11.30 19.78
CA PRO A 37 9.45 -9.98 19.23
C PRO A 37 10.78 -9.26 18.97
N ASN A 38 10.98 -8.78 17.75
CA ASN A 38 12.12 -7.95 17.38
C ASN A 38 11.73 -6.44 17.42
N TRP A 39 12.70 -5.56 17.65
CA TRP A 39 12.49 -4.10 17.60
C TRP A 39 11.91 -3.62 16.25
N ILE A 40 12.21 -4.31 15.15
CA ILE A 40 11.67 -4.01 13.81
C ILE A 40 10.14 -4.14 13.79
N LEU A 41 9.59 -5.12 14.53
CA LEU A 41 8.15 -5.31 14.67
C LEU A 41 7.53 -4.13 15.42
N TRP A 42 8.11 -3.75 16.57
CA TRP A 42 7.61 -2.63 17.36
C TRP A 42 7.67 -1.31 16.61
N ALA A 43 8.74 -1.09 15.86
CA ALA A 43 8.89 0.07 14.99
C ALA A 43 7.82 0.07 13.88
N THR A 44 7.61 -1.07 13.21
CA THR A 44 6.59 -1.21 12.16
C THR A 44 5.18 -0.96 12.71
N LEU A 45 4.85 -1.55 13.86
CA LEU A 45 3.56 -1.40 14.52
C LEU A 45 3.30 0.06 14.94
N SER A 46 4.29 0.67 15.60
CA SER A 46 4.20 2.06 16.06
C SER A 46 4.09 3.03 14.89
N LEU A 47 4.89 2.86 13.84
CA LEU A 47 4.82 3.71 12.65
C LEU A 47 3.49 3.54 11.90
N THR A 48 2.97 2.32 11.80
CA THR A 48 1.66 2.07 11.18
C THR A 48 0.57 2.85 11.91
N ILE A 49 0.51 2.73 13.25
CA ILE A 49 -0.47 3.44 14.07
C ILE A 49 -0.31 4.95 13.95
N LEU A 50 0.92 5.46 14.05
CA LEU A 50 1.20 6.90 13.95
C LEU A 50 0.80 7.45 12.57
N LEU A 51 1.10 6.74 11.48
CA LEU A 51 0.75 7.16 10.13
C LEU A 51 -0.77 7.20 9.93
N PHE A 52 -1.51 6.20 10.43
CA PHE A 52 -2.97 6.26 10.38
C PHE A 52 -3.53 7.39 11.25
N LEU A 53 -3.10 7.50 12.50
CA LEU A 53 -3.61 8.51 13.44
C LEU A 53 -3.34 9.93 12.96
N PHE A 54 -2.08 10.25 12.61
CA PHE A 54 -1.72 11.58 12.12
C PHE A 54 -2.19 11.82 10.68
N GLY A 55 -2.34 10.77 9.87
CA GLY A 55 -2.98 10.84 8.56
C GLY A 55 -4.44 11.30 8.67
N ILE A 56 -5.21 10.65 9.56
CA ILE A 56 -6.61 11.00 9.85
C ILE A 56 -6.70 12.42 10.41
N LEU A 57 -5.91 12.74 11.44
CA LEU A 57 -5.94 14.08 12.05
C LEU A 57 -5.55 15.17 11.03
N SER A 58 -4.64 14.88 10.09
CA SER A 58 -4.22 15.82 9.05
C SER A 58 -5.30 16.06 8.00
N LEU A 59 -6.05 15.02 7.63
CA LEU A 59 -7.23 15.16 6.78
C LEU A 59 -8.33 16.00 7.45
N LEU A 60 -8.46 15.91 8.78
CA LEU A 60 -9.37 16.73 9.59
C LEU A 60 -8.80 18.12 9.91
N GLU A 61 -7.61 18.45 9.40
CA GLU A 61 -6.88 19.71 9.63
C GLU A 61 -6.51 20.00 11.09
N LYS A 62 -6.61 18.98 11.97
CA LYS A 62 -6.35 19.04 13.41
C LYS A 62 -4.88 18.79 13.81
N THR A 63 -3.99 18.56 12.85
CA THR A 63 -2.55 18.39 13.13
C THR A 63 -1.77 19.69 13.07
N ILE A 64 -0.63 19.69 13.75
CA ILE A 64 0.41 20.71 13.64
C ILE A 64 1.51 20.25 12.69
N LEU A 65 2.17 21.20 12.03
CA LEU A 65 3.24 20.92 11.06
C LEU A 65 4.36 20.06 11.66
N LEU A 66 4.79 20.39 12.89
CA LEU A 66 5.86 19.68 13.57
C LEU A 66 5.55 18.19 13.76
N ALA A 67 4.32 17.86 14.15
CA ALA A 67 3.92 16.47 14.33
C ALA A 67 3.96 15.69 13.01
N ASN A 68 3.45 16.29 11.94
CA ASN A 68 3.49 15.68 10.61
C ASN A 68 4.92 15.45 10.11
N LEU A 69 5.79 16.43 10.34
CA LEU A 69 7.20 16.35 10.00
C LEU A 69 7.89 15.21 10.77
N LEU A 70 7.67 15.12 12.08
CA LEU A 70 8.27 14.08 12.92
C LEU A 70 7.84 12.67 12.50
N VAL A 71 6.55 12.46 12.21
CA VAL A 71 6.06 11.15 11.75
C VAL A 71 6.68 10.76 10.41
N LEU A 72 6.69 11.67 9.43
CA LEU A 72 7.27 11.38 8.11
C LEU A 72 8.80 11.20 8.16
N LEU A 73 9.50 11.97 9.00
CA LEU A 73 10.93 11.79 9.22
C LEU A 73 11.23 10.45 9.88
N SER A 74 10.49 10.09 10.94
CA SER A 74 10.67 8.81 11.63
C SER A 74 10.46 7.63 10.68
N TYR A 75 9.43 7.71 9.84
CA TYR A 75 9.21 6.73 8.77
C TYR A 75 10.35 6.69 7.75
N SER A 76 10.82 7.86 7.30
CA SER A 76 11.90 7.95 6.31
C SER A 76 13.22 7.38 6.84
N VAL A 77 13.56 7.68 8.10
CA VAL A 77 14.73 7.11 8.78
C VAL A 77 14.60 5.59 8.89
N PHE A 78 13.44 5.10 9.31
CA PHE A 78 13.19 3.66 9.41
C PHE A 78 13.29 2.95 8.06
N GLN A 79 12.67 3.48 7.00
CA GLN A 79 12.77 2.89 5.65
C GLN A 79 14.20 2.95 5.10
N SER A 80 14.93 4.04 5.35
CA SER A 80 16.34 4.16 4.95
C SER A 80 17.21 3.13 5.67
N TRP A 81 16.98 2.92 6.97
CA TRP A 81 17.66 1.88 7.73
C TRP A 81 17.35 0.47 7.20
N MET A 82 16.08 0.18 6.91
CA MET A 82 15.70 -1.12 6.34
C MET A 82 16.29 -1.35 4.95
N LEU A 83 16.34 -0.33 4.09
CA LEU A 83 17.03 -0.41 2.80
C LEU A 83 18.53 -0.62 2.95
N TRP A 84 19.15 0.04 3.93
CA TRP A 84 20.56 -0.17 4.24
C TRP A 84 20.83 -1.64 4.59
N GLN A 85 20.08 -2.19 5.55
CA GLN A 85 20.22 -3.57 6.02
C GLN A 85 19.90 -4.60 4.92
N ASN A 86 18.85 -4.37 4.12
CA ASN A 86 18.37 -5.36 3.15
C ASN A 86 19.12 -5.31 1.81
N GLN A 87 19.70 -4.17 1.43
CA GLN A 87 20.29 -3.99 0.10
C GLN A 87 21.72 -3.45 0.14
N LEU A 88 21.95 -2.31 0.79
CA LEU A 88 23.24 -1.60 0.65
C LEU A 88 24.36 -2.31 1.38
N GLU A 89 24.14 -2.73 2.62
CA GLU A 89 25.15 -3.44 3.40
C GLU A 89 25.52 -4.81 2.79
N PRO A 90 24.56 -5.67 2.39
CA PRO A 90 24.89 -6.89 1.65
C PRO A 90 25.62 -6.62 0.33
N TRP A 91 25.23 -5.59 -0.42
CA TRP A 91 25.90 -5.23 -1.67
C TRP A 91 27.35 -4.81 -1.45
N ILE A 92 27.61 -3.98 -0.42
CA ILE A 92 28.97 -3.56 -0.06
C ILE A 92 29.82 -4.74 0.40
N LYS A 93 29.26 -5.67 1.18
CA LYS A 93 29.99 -6.81 1.74
C LYS A 93 30.24 -7.92 0.72
N ASN A 94 29.25 -8.24 -0.11
CA ASN A 94 29.26 -9.41 -0.99
C ASN A 94 29.53 -9.05 -2.46
N GLY A 95 29.57 -7.75 -2.82
CA GLY A 95 29.79 -7.28 -4.19
C GLY A 95 28.60 -7.48 -5.14
N GLU A 96 27.58 -8.22 -4.73
CA GLU A 96 26.36 -8.48 -5.51
C GLU A 96 25.15 -7.77 -4.92
N LEU A 97 24.43 -7.05 -5.78
CA LEU A 97 23.17 -6.45 -5.40
C LEU A 97 22.11 -7.56 -5.32
N GLY A 98 21.48 -7.70 -4.16
CA GLY A 98 20.40 -8.65 -3.93
C GLY A 98 19.12 -8.32 -4.71
N LEU A 99 18.00 -8.93 -4.32
CA LEU A 99 16.69 -8.57 -4.87
C LEU A 99 16.35 -7.12 -4.49
N ILE A 100 15.83 -6.35 -5.44
CA ILE A 100 15.49 -4.96 -5.20
C ILE A 100 14.14 -4.89 -4.48
N ASP A 101 14.17 -4.39 -3.26
CA ASP A 101 13.01 -4.01 -2.46
C ASP A 101 12.41 -2.69 -2.98
N TYR A 102 11.67 -2.79 -4.08
CA TYR A 102 10.98 -1.65 -4.70
C TYR A 102 9.95 -1.00 -3.78
N SER A 103 9.31 -1.79 -2.91
CA SER A 103 8.31 -1.28 -1.97
C SER A 103 8.92 -0.24 -1.05
N ARG A 104 10.03 -0.58 -0.38
CA ARG A 104 10.72 0.35 0.53
C ARG A 104 11.34 1.54 -0.19
N LEU A 105 11.91 1.33 -1.37
CA LEU A 105 12.50 2.43 -2.14
C LEU A 105 11.45 3.46 -2.54
N ILE A 106 10.33 3.02 -3.10
CA ILE A 106 9.28 3.93 -3.56
C ILE A 106 8.55 4.58 -2.38
N THR A 107 8.27 3.84 -1.32
CA THR A 107 7.64 4.42 -0.12
C THR A 107 8.54 5.42 0.61
N LEU A 108 9.86 5.22 0.61
CA LEU A 108 10.81 6.25 1.05
C LEU A 108 10.72 7.52 0.20
N LEU A 109 10.72 7.38 -1.14
CA LEU A 109 10.57 8.54 -2.04
C LEU A 109 9.25 9.28 -1.79
N VAL A 110 8.14 8.55 -1.62
CA VAL A 110 6.83 9.13 -1.30
C VAL A 110 6.86 9.87 0.04
N ALA A 111 7.55 9.34 1.06
CA ALA A 111 7.72 10.00 2.35
C ALA A 111 8.54 11.30 2.23
N LEU A 112 9.64 11.27 1.46
CA LEU A 112 10.47 12.45 1.19
C LEU A 112 9.70 13.53 0.43
N ILE A 113 8.89 13.14 -0.57
CA ILE A 113 7.96 14.04 -1.26
C ILE A 113 6.97 14.64 -0.27
N GLY A 114 6.43 13.82 0.65
CA GLY A 114 5.55 14.27 1.72
C GLY A 114 6.20 15.33 2.61
N ILE A 115 7.46 15.13 3.01
CA ILE A 115 8.23 16.09 3.80
C ILE A 115 8.42 17.39 3.02
N ALA A 116 8.88 17.32 1.77
CA ALA A 116 9.07 18.50 0.92
C ALA A 116 7.76 19.29 0.76
N TYR A 117 6.63 18.59 0.60
CA TYR A 117 5.32 19.21 0.41
C TYR A 117 4.83 20.01 1.62
N LEU A 118 5.29 19.70 2.85
CA LEU A 118 4.96 20.49 4.04
C LEU A 118 5.45 21.96 3.89
N PHE A 119 6.56 22.17 3.18
CA PHE A 119 7.19 23.47 3.03
C PHE A 119 6.74 24.25 1.78
N ILE A 120 6.30 23.57 0.71
CA ILE A 120 5.88 24.21 -0.55
C ILE A 120 4.64 25.11 -0.33
N LYS A 121 4.74 26.41 -0.61
CA LYS A 121 3.57 27.32 -0.62
C LYS A 121 2.74 27.06 -1.89
N THR A 122 1.64 26.34 -1.76
CA THR A 122 0.73 26.11 -2.89
C THR A 122 -0.31 27.23 -2.95
N PRO A 123 -0.37 28.03 -4.02
CA PRO A 123 -1.43 29.01 -4.18
C PRO A 123 -2.78 28.29 -4.29
N GLU A 124 -3.78 28.75 -3.54
CA GLU A 124 -5.15 28.24 -3.62
C GLU A 124 -5.76 28.64 -4.96
N LYS A 125 -5.61 27.78 -5.97
CA LYS A 125 -6.39 27.93 -7.20
C LYS A 125 -7.82 27.48 -6.92
N THR A 126 -8.73 28.45 -6.85
CA THR A 126 -10.18 28.27 -6.97
C THR A 126 -10.51 27.86 -8.41
N ALA A 127 -10.29 26.60 -8.74
CA ALA A 127 -10.79 26.04 -9.98
C ALA A 127 -12.22 25.54 -9.73
N ILE A 128 -13.21 26.35 -10.15
CA ILE A 128 -14.59 25.89 -10.31
C ILE A 128 -14.58 25.03 -11.59
N LEU A 129 -14.28 23.74 -11.43
CA LEU A 129 -14.30 22.79 -12.54
C LEU A 129 -15.72 22.25 -12.74
N PRO A 130 -16.19 22.09 -13.98
CA PRO A 130 -17.52 21.55 -14.28
C PRO A 130 -17.68 20.13 -13.73
N THR A 131 -18.85 19.87 -13.15
CA THR A 131 -19.23 18.67 -12.38
C THR A 131 -19.31 17.39 -13.20
N ASP A 132 -19.50 17.45 -14.52
CA ASP A 132 -19.77 16.26 -15.34
C ASP A 132 -18.51 15.44 -15.67
N TRP A 133 -17.34 16.07 -15.76
CA TRP A 133 -16.07 15.35 -15.92
C TRP A 133 -15.74 14.49 -14.69
N GLN A 134 -16.06 14.99 -13.50
CA GLN A 134 -15.83 14.25 -12.24
C GLN A 134 -16.68 12.98 -12.17
N LYS A 135 -17.92 13.01 -12.68
CA LYS A 135 -18.78 11.81 -12.73
C LYS A 135 -18.14 10.70 -13.57
N LYS A 136 -17.51 11.04 -14.71
CA LYS A 136 -16.82 10.05 -15.57
C LYS A 136 -15.68 9.35 -14.82
N TRP A 137 -14.88 10.11 -14.08
CA TRP A 137 -13.81 9.52 -13.26
C TRP A 137 -14.32 8.70 -12.08
N ARG A 138 -15.47 9.07 -11.47
CA ARG A 138 -16.11 8.22 -10.46
C ARG A 138 -16.51 6.88 -11.04
N TRP A 139 -17.17 6.89 -12.21
CA TRP A 139 -17.57 5.67 -12.90
C TRP A 139 -16.38 4.80 -13.27
N ALA A 140 -15.31 5.39 -13.83
CA ALA A 140 -14.08 4.67 -14.11
C ALA A 140 -13.49 4.05 -12.82
N GLY A 141 -13.33 4.86 -11.77
CA GLY A 141 -12.79 4.38 -10.49
C GLY A 141 -13.60 3.24 -9.87
N VAL A 142 -14.93 3.33 -9.90
CA VAL A 142 -15.80 2.26 -9.40
C VAL A 142 -15.75 1.02 -10.31
N PHE A 143 -15.70 1.19 -11.63
CA PHE A 143 -15.56 0.06 -12.56
C PHE A 143 -14.28 -0.75 -12.27
N PHE A 144 -13.14 -0.07 -12.12
CA PHE A 144 -11.89 -0.71 -11.73
C PHE A 144 -11.97 -1.35 -10.34
N ALA A 145 -12.70 -0.73 -9.40
CA ALA A 145 -12.90 -1.32 -8.08
C ALA A 145 -13.77 -2.60 -8.10
N ILE A 146 -14.79 -2.68 -8.96
CA ILE A 146 -15.60 -3.90 -9.15
C ILE A 146 -14.74 -5.03 -9.71
N LEU A 147 -13.95 -4.75 -10.73
CA LEU A 147 -13.01 -5.75 -11.27
C LEU A 147 -11.99 -6.17 -10.21
N GLY A 148 -11.41 -5.21 -9.49
CA GLY A 148 -10.45 -5.48 -8.42
C GLY A 148 -11.04 -6.34 -7.30
N LEU A 149 -12.30 -6.09 -6.92
CA LEU A 149 -13.04 -6.90 -5.95
C LEU A 149 -13.16 -8.36 -6.42
N GLY A 150 -13.61 -8.56 -7.66
CA GLY A 150 -13.76 -9.91 -8.23
C GLY A 150 -12.45 -10.68 -8.24
N VAL A 151 -11.37 -10.06 -8.74
CA VAL A 151 -10.04 -10.69 -8.80
C VAL A 151 -9.49 -10.98 -7.40
N SER A 152 -9.71 -10.09 -6.43
CA SER A 152 -9.25 -10.29 -5.04
C SER A 152 -9.96 -11.46 -4.35
N ILE A 153 -11.26 -11.65 -4.62
CA ILE A 153 -12.01 -12.82 -4.14
C ILE A 153 -11.50 -14.09 -4.83
N THR A 154 -11.28 -14.06 -6.15
CA THR A 154 -10.72 -15.20 -6.89
C THR A 154 -9.37 -15.62 -6.34
N LEU A 155 -8.46 -14.67 -6.06
CA LEU A 155 -7.19 -14.95 -5.41
C LEU A 155 -7.40 -15.67 -4.07
N ALA A 156 -8.25 -15.15 -3.20
CA ALA A 156 -8.51 -15.75 -1.89
C ALA A 156 -9.06 -17.17 -2.00
N VAL A 157 -9.97 -17.41 -2.95
CA VAL A 157 -10.53 -18.76 -3.19
C VAL A 157 -9.43 -19.73 -3.64
N ILE A 158 -8.64 -19.37 -4.66
CA ILE A 158 -7.58 -20.23 -5.19
C ILE A 158 -6.57 -20.59 -4.10
N VAL A 159 -6.13 -19.60 -3.32
CA VAL A 159 -5.14 -19.82 -2.26
C VAL A 159 -5.68 -20.69 -1.12
N LEU A 160 -6.97 -20.55 -0.76
CA LEU A 160 -7.59 -21.36 0.30
C LEU A 160 -7.99 -22.77 -0.17
N SER A 161 -8.23 -22.96 -1.46
CA SER A 161 -8.61 -24.27 -2.03
C SER A 161 -7.42 -25.09 -2.53
N GLY A 162 -6.27 -24.47 -2.75
CA GLY A 162 -5.08 -25.13 -3.30
C GLY A 162 -4.37 -26.01 -2.27
N GLU A 163 -3.87 -27.16 -2.73
CA GLU A 163 -2.97 -28.01 -1.95
C GLU A 163 -1.53 -27.54 -2.19
N GLU A 164 -0.93 -26.89 -1.19
CA GLU A 164 0.49 -26.48 -1.09
C GLU A 164 1.07 -25.66 -2.27
N PHE A 165 1.20 -24.35 -2.06
CA PHE A 165 1.97 -23.45 -2.95
C PHE A 165 3.43 -23.32 -2.47
N PHE A 166 4.37 -23.07 -3.39
CA PHE A 166 5.80 -23.02 -3.08
C PHE A 166 6.23 -21.67 -2.47
N PHE A 167 5.61 -20.58 -2.90
CA PHE A 167 5.86 -19.19 -2.51
C PHE A 167 4.65 -18.51 -1.88
N THR A 168 3.45 -19.09 -2.01
CA THR A 168 2.21 -18.52 -1.50
C THR A 168 1.80 -19.19 -0.20
N THR A 169 1.32 -18.41 0.75
CA THR A 169 0.86 -18.87 2.06
C THR A 169 -0.63 -18.61 2.25
N PRO A 170 -1.30 -19.25 3.22
CA PRO A 170 -2.68 -18.89 3.58
C PRO A 170 -2.85 -17.42 3.96
N PHE A 171 -1.78 -16.76 4.41
CA PHE A 171 -1.78 -15.33 4.72
C PHE A 171 -2.07 -14.45 3.50
N ASP A 172 -1.65 -14.88 2.30
CA ASP A 172 -1.94 -14.18 1.05
C ASP A 172 -3.45 -14.13 0.74
N ALA A 173 -4.20 -15.16 1.13
CA ALA A 173 -5.66 -15.15 1.03
C ALA A 173 -6.28 -14.09 1.96
N TYR A 174 -5.77 -13.96 3.18
CA TYR A 174 -6.22 -12.92 4.12
C TYR A 174 -5.89 -11.52 3.62
N LEU A 175 -4.74 -11.32 2.97
CA LEU A 175 -4.43 -10.06 2.29
C LEU A 175 -5.39 -9.79 1.12
N GLY A 176 -5.72 -10.82 0.33
CA GLY A 176 -6.73 -10.75 -0.74
C GLY A 176 -8.11 -10.33 -0.23
N ILE A 177 -8.55 -10.92 0.89
CA ILE A 177 -9.81 -10.54 1.56
C ILE A 177 -9.72 -9.11 2.11
N GLY A 178 -8.59 -8.74 2.70
CA GLY A 178 -8.35 -7.40 3.23
C GLY A 178 -8.48 -6.31 2.17
N ILE A 179 -7.83 -6.49 1.01
CA ILE A 179 -7.95 -5.52 -0.09
C ILE A 179 -9.33 -5.56 -0.76
N ALA A 180 -9.98 -6.73 -0.83
CA ALA A 180 -11.37 -6.85 -1.29
C ALA A 180 -12.33 -5.99 -0.46
N PHE A 181 -12.14 -5.92 0.85
CA PHE A 181 -12.90 -5.02 1.71
C PHE A 181 -12.73 -3.54 1.32
N PHE A 182 -11.50 -3.10 1.03
CA PHE A 182 -11.26 -1.72 0.56
C PHE A 182 -11.85 -1.45 -0.83
N PHE A 183 -11.84 -2.43 -1.74
CA PHE A 183 -12.56 -2.33 -3.01
C PHE A 183 -14.07 -2.17 -2.80
N LEU A 184 -14.66 -2.95 -1.90
CA LEU A 184 -16.08 -2.83 -1.56
C LEU A 184 -16.42 -1.44 -1.01
N LEU A 185 -15.59 -0.92 -0.09
CA LEU A 185 -15.74 0.46 0.40
C LEU A 185 -15.61 1.48 -0.75
N ALA A 186 -14.66 1.30 -1.66
CA ALA A 186 -14.50 2.17 -2.82
C ALA A 186 -15.73 2.15 -3.75
N ILE A 187 -16.40 1.01 -3.91
CA ILE A 187 -17.65 0.89 -4.68
C ILE A 187 -18.78 1.64 -3.97
N VAL A 188 -19.00 1.36 -2.68
CA VAL A 188 -20.11 1.93 -1.89
C VAL A 188 -19.99 3.45 -1.79
N PHE A 189 -18.79 3.96 -1.53
CA PHE A 189 -18.56 5.39 -1.31
C PHE A 189 -18.17 6.15 -2.58
N GLY A 190 -17.63 5.47 -3.60
CA GLY A 190 -17.16 6.07 -4.84
C GLY A 190 -18.25 6.76 -5.65
N PHE A 191 -19.48 6.24 -5.62
CA PHE A 191 -20.62 6.87 -6.31
C PHE A 191 -21.11 8.15 -5.63
N ARG A 192 -21.10 8.20 -4.30
CA ARG A 192 -21.62 9.35 -3.55
C ARG A 192 -20.56 10.44 -3.43
N LYS A 193 -19.49 10.15 -2.68
CA LYS A 193 -18.41 11.09 -2.37
C LYS A 193 -17.13 10.28 -2.16
N PRO A 194 -16.25 10.19 -3.18
CA PRO A 194 -14.94 9.61 -3.02
C PRO A 194 -14.23 10.25 -1.82
N ASN A 195 -13.57 9.43 -1.01
CA ASN A 195 -13.02 9.85 0.27
C ASN A 195 -11.57 9.41 0.41
N ALA A 196 -10.70 10.33 0.80
CA ALA A 196 -9.28 10.08 1.07
C ALA A 196 -9.06 8.97 2.11
N PHE A 197 -9.97 8.81 3.07
CA PHE A 197 -9.93 7.72 4.06
C PHE A 197 -10.02 6.32 3.45
N ILE A 198 -10.57 6.19 2.23
CA ILE A 198 -10.74 4.92 1.53
C ILE A 198 -9.72 4.82 0.40
N THR A 199 -9.56 5.89 -0.39
CA THR A 199 -8.73 5.86 -1.60
C THR A 199 -7.24 5.81 -1.30
N ALA A 200 -6.76 6.47 -0.24
CA ALA A 200 -5.34 6.43 0.10
C ALA A 200 -4.90 5.07 0.65
N PRO A 201 -5.66 4.41 1.57
CA PRO A 201 -5.34 3.05 1.97
C PRO A 201 -5.49 2.01 0.86
N LEU A 202 -6.53 2.12 0.01
CA LEU A 202 -6.67 1.24 -1.15
C LEU A 202 -5.43 1.36 -2.04
N LEU A 203 -4.99 2.59 -2.37
CA LEU A 203 -3.79 2.82 -3.16
C LEU A 203 -2.55 2.19 -2.51
N GLY A 204 -2.38 2.31 -1.19
CA GLY A 204 -1.25 1.73 -0.47
C GLY A 204 -1.23 0.20 -0.49
N LEU A 205 -2.39 -0.44 -0.27
CA LEU A 205 -2.51 -1.90 -0.36
C LEU A 205 -2.29 -2.40 -1.79
N SER A 206 -2.88 -1.73 -2.79
CA SER A 206 -2.67 -2.07 -4.20
C SER A 206 -1.21 -1.93 -4.61
N PHE A 207 -0.53 -0.91 -4.07
CA PHE A 207 0.89 -0.71 -4.29
C PHE A 207 1.72 -1.88 -3.73
N ASN A 208 1.37 -2.41 -2.56
CA ASN A 208 2.03 -3.60 -2.03
C ASN A 208 1.88 -4.81 -2.95
N PHE A 209 0.67 -5.14 -3.39
CA PHE A 209 0.42 -6.23 -4.34
C PHE A 209 1.25 -6.09 -5.63
N PHE A 210 1.36 -4.86 -6.14
CA PHE A 210 2.18 -4.57 -7.32
C PHE A 210 3.67 -4.78 -7.06
N THR A 211 4.21 -4.25 -5.96
CA THR A 211 5.63 -4.39 -5.64
C THR A 211 6.02 -5.80 -5.21
N GLU A 212 5.09 -6.54 -4.62
CA GLU A 212 5.26 -7.94 -4.27
C GLU A 212 5.35 -8.80 -5.53
N TYR A 213 4.50 -8.53 -6.54
CA TYR A 213 4.65 -9.15 -7.86
C TYR A 213 6.03 -8.89 -8.45
N LEU A 214 6.50 -7.63 -8.45
CA LEU A 214 7.82 -7.31 -9.00
C LEU A 214 8.96 -8.03 -8.26
N TRP A 215 8.85 -8.13 -6.94
CA TRP A 215 9.81 -8.85 -6.12
C TRP A 215 9.79 -10.35 -6.41
N LEU A 216 8.61 -10.97 -6.51
CA LEU A 216 8.44 -12.38 -6.88
C LEU A 216 8.98 -12.64 -8.28
N GLU A 217 8.70 -11.77 -9.25
CA GLU A 217 9.23 -11.91 -10.61
C GLU A 217 10.77 -11.87 -10.63
N GLN A 218 11.40 -10.98 -9.86
CA GLN A 218 12.86 -10.96 -9.73
C GLN A 218 13.40 -12.23 -9.07
N LEU A 219 12.76 -12.69 -8.00
CA LEU A 219 13.11 -13.92 -7.30
C LEU A 219 13.06 -15.11 -8.27
N LEU A 220 11.96 -15.22 -9.02
CA LEU A 220 11.75 -16.27 -10.01
C LEU A 220 12.78 -16.21 -11.14
N ARG A 221 13.17 -15.02 -11.62
CA ARG A 221 14.26 -14.90 -12.60
C ARG A 221 15.61 -15.32 -12.03
N LYS A 222 15.86 -15.06 -10.75
CA LYS A 222 17.13 -15.41 -10.08
C LYS A 222 17.23 -16.90 -9.77
N ILE A 223 16.11 -17.53 -9.38
CA ILE A 223 16.02 -18.95 -9.00
C ILE A 223 15.66 -19.85 -10.20
N GLY A 224 15.06 -19.30 -11.25
CA GLY A 224 14.50 -20.02 -12.40
C GLY A 224 15.52 -20.79 -13.24
N SER A 225 16.82 -20.56 -13.07
CA SER A 225 17.85 -21.43 -13.63
C SER A 225 17.97 -22.79 -12.91
N GLN A 226 17.36 -22.95 -11.73
CA GLN A 226 17.46 -24.15 -10.87
C GLN A 226 16.11 -24.80 -10.50
N ILE A 227 14.99 -24.05 -10.43
CA ILE A 227 13.71 -24.55 -9.88
C ILE A 227 12.54 -24.43 -10.89
N GLY A 228 12.77 -23.91 -12.11
CA GLY A 228 11.70 -23.58 -13.07
C GLY A 228 10.76 -24.73 -13.46
N SER A 229 11.14 -25.99 -13.25
CA SER A 229 10.28 -27.17 -13.49
C SER A 229 9.37 -27.56 -12.32
N GLN A 230 9.51 -26.94 -11.14
CA GLN A 230 8.73 -27.28 -9.93
C GLN A 230 7.62 -26.26 -9.61
N ILE A 231 7.55 -25.13 -10.33
CA ILE A 231 6.51 -24.11 -10.11
C ILE A 231 5.24 -24.54 -10.85
N GLY A 232 4.19 -24.86 -10.09
CA GLY A 232 2.90 -25.26 -10.61
C GLY A 232 2.17 -24.14 -11.37
N GLN A 233 1.26 -24.51 -12.27
CA GLN A 233 0.44 -23.57 -13.04
C GLN A 233 -0.43 -22.66 -12.14
N ASP A 234 -0.89 -23.18 -11.01
CA ASP A 234 -1.72 -22.44 -10.06
C ASP A 234 -0.94 -21.34 -9.35
N GLU A 235 0.35 -21.56 -9.08
CA GLU A 235 1.22 -20.54 -8.47
C GLU A 235 1.51 -19.38 -9.41
N ASN A 236 1.79 -19.66 -10.68
CA ASN A 236 1.91 -18.62 -11.70
C ASN A 236 0.62 -17.81 -11.85
N THR A 237 -0.53 -18.47 -11.70
CA THR A 237 -1.85 -17.82 -11.70
C THR A 237 -1.99 -16.88 -10.50
N VAL A 238 -1.64 -17.33 -9.29
CA VAL A 238 -1.65 -16.50 -8.08
C VAL A 238 -0.76 -15.26 -8.23
N VAL A 239 0.47 -15.44 -8.73
CA VAL A 239 1.42 -14.33 -8.97
C VAL A 239 0.83 -13.33 -9.96
N ALA A 240 0.23 -13.80 -11.06
CA ALA A 240 -0.43 -12.93 -12.03
C ALA A 240 -1.64 -12.18 -11.44
N LEU A 241 -2.44 -12.84 -10.59
CA LEU A 241 -3.56 -12.20 -9.90
C LEU A 241 -3.10 -11.06 -8.98
N LYS A 242 -1.95 -11.21 -8.29
CA LYS A 242 -1.36 -10.13 -7.47
C LYS A 242 -1.06 -8.87 -8.32
N LEU A 243 -0.47 -9.03 -9.52
CA LEU A 243 -0.24 -7.93 -10.46
C LEU A 243 -1.55 -7.25 -10.87
N ILE A 244 -2.57 -8.05 -11.24
CA ILE A 244 -3.86 -7.55 -11.70
C ILE A 244 -4.55 -6.77 -10.57
N ILE A 245 -4.60 -7.32 -9.36
CA ILE A 245 -5.16 -6.66 -8.17
C ILE A 245 -4.48 -5.32 -7.91
N GLY A 246 -3.14 -5.31 -7.89
CA GLY A 246 -2.36 -4.09 -7.67
C GLY A 246 -2.65 -3.03 -8.73
N THR A 247 -2.68 -3.42 -10.01
CA THR A 247 -2.91 -2.50 -11.12
C THR A 247 -4.35 -1.93 -11.11
N LEU A 248 -5.35 -2.79 -10.93
CA LEU A 248 -6.76 -2.37 -10.87
C LEU A 248 -7.01 -1.43 -9.68
N GLY A 249 -6.42 -1.71 -8.53
CA GLY A 249 -6.59 -0.88 -7.34
C GLY A 249 -5.85 0.45 -7.40
N ILE A 250 -4.68 0.51 -8.07
CA ILE A 250 -4.02 1.78 -8.40
C ILE A 250 -4.93 2.62 -9.30
N PHE A 251 -5.46 2.05 -10.40
CA PHE A 251 -6.36 2.80 -11.29
C PHE A 251 -7.65 3.24 -10.59
N ALA A 252 -8.28 2.35 -9.83
CA ALA A 252 -9.47 2.68 -9.04
C ALA A 252 -9.21 3.89 -8.12
N SER A 253 -8.09 3.83 -7.38
CA SER A 253 -7.72 4.88 -6.44
C SER A 253 -7.40 6.20 -7.14
N LEU A 254 -6.62 6.18 -8.23
CA LEU A 254 -6.27 7.38 -8.99
C LEU A 254 -7.52 8.08 -9.55
N PHE A 255 -8.43 7.33 -10.17
CA PHE A 255 -9.65 7.93 -10.71
C PHE A 255 -10.58 8.46 -9.62
N LEU A 256 -10.69 7.77 -8.49
CA LEU A 256 -11.46 8.26 -7.33
C LEU A 256 -10.82 9.50 -6.69
N ILE A 257 -9.49 9.59 -6.63
CA ILE A 257 -8.77 10.79 -6.17
C ILE A 257 -9.03 11.96 -7.11
N ILE A 258 -8.90 11.76 -8.44
CA ILE A 258 -9.20 12.79 -9.46
C ILE A 258 -10.66 13.25 -9.36
N ALA A 259 -11.58 12.33 -9.06
CA ALA A 259 -13.00 12.59 -8.92
C ALA A 259 -13.41 13.26 -7.59
N THR A 260 -12.50 13.31 -6.60
CA THR A 260 -12.76 13.91 -5.30
C THR A 260 -12.83 15.42 -5.46
N GLN A 261 -14.01 16.01 -5.19
CA GLN A 261 -14.13 17.47 -5.16
C GLN A 261 -13.28 18.01 -4.01
N LYS A 262 -12.44 19.00 -4.29
CA LYS A 262 -11.81 19.81 -3.24
C LYS A 262 -12.94 20.45 -2.43
N LYS A 263 -13.16 19.97 -1.21
CA LYS A 263 -13.95 20.74 -0.24
C LYS A 263 -13.20 22.04 0.04
N LYS A 264 -13.85 23.18 -0.22
CA LYS A 264 -13.87 24.23 0.80
C LYS A 264 -14.54 23.58 2.00
N PHE A 265 -13.79 23.34 3.07
CA PHE A 265 -14.42 23.24 4.37
C PHE A 265 -14.73 24.69 4.73
N ASP A 266 -15.93 25.14 4.38
CA ASP A 266 -16.45 26.37 4.94
C ASP A 266 -16.57 26.11 6.45
N ALA A 267 -15.73 26.82 7.21
CA ALA A 267 -15.86 26.99 8.64
C ALA A 267 -16.93 28.05 8.92
#